data_AF-T2HRW3-F1
#
_entry.id   AF-T2HRW3-F1
#
_cell.length_a   1.000
_cell.length_b   1.000
_cell.length_c   1.000
_cell.angle_alpha   90.00
_cell.angle_beta   90.00
_cell.angle_gamma   90.00
#
_symmetry.space_group_name_H-M   'P 1'
#
loop_
_entity.id
_entity.type
_entity.pdbx_description
1 polymer ?
#
loop_
_entity_poly.entity_id
_entity_poly.type
_entity_poly.pdbx_seq_one_letter_code
_entity_poly.pdbx_strand_id
1 'polypeptide(L)'
;MFTEEEKIRTIELYFKYGKKLALVVREPGYPSKRNLRRWIRSWKAGDGAKESIRHKHRYSDEQKQVAVEHYLNHGCCLAFTSRALGYPCTDVLARWVNELYPGRRRIFTSKTSPVAPFEPEVKRQAVSTPRLLAVLGMRTITQRKERFVQSVSERKITCSSVAITAASVEHCCTG
;
A
#
# COMPACT_ATOMS: atom_id res chain seq x y z
N MET A 1 10.69 -18.28 4.97
CA MET A 1 11.38 -17.06 5.44
C MET A 1 12.27 -17.50 6.59
N PHE A 2 13.54 -17.13 6.65
CA PHE A 2 14.47 -17.67 7.66
C PHE A 2 14.20 -17.08 9.05
N THR A 3 14.17 -17.93 10.08
CA THR A 3 14.02 -17.50 11.47
C THR A 3 15.31 -16.86 11.99
N GLU A 4 15.25 -16.08 13.06
CA GLU A 4 16.47 -15.46 13.61
C GLU A 4 17.46 -16.50 14.13
N GLU A 5 16.96 -17.60 14.69
CA GLU A 5 17.77 -18.71 15.19
C GLU A 5 18.52 -19.40 14.04
N GLU A 6 17.88 -19.56 12.88
CA GLU A 6 18.52 -20.10 11.68
C GLU A 6 19.64 -19.18 11.19
N LYS A 7 19.44 -17.86 11.19
CA LYS A 7 20.46 -16.89 10.78
C LYS A 7 21.68 -16.92 11.69
N ILE A 8 21.46 -16.96 13.01
CA ILE A 8 22.53 -17.01 14.01
C ILE A 8 23.33 -18.32 13.85
N ARG A 9 22.65 -19.47 13.77
CA ARG A 9 23.30 -20.77 13.51
C ARG A 9 24.13 -20.75 12.22
N THR A 10 23.62 -20.13 11.16
CA THR A 10 24.34 -19.99 9.88
C THR A 10 25.63 -19.18 10.04
N ILE A 11 25.59 -18.09 10.83
CA ILE A 11 26.74 -17.23 11.08
C ILE A 11 27.78 -17.93 11.96
N GLU A 12 27.34 -18.66 12.99
CA GLU A 12 28.22 -19.48 13.84
C GLU A 12 28.94 -20.54 13.01
N LEU A 13 28.20 -21.24 12.13
CA LEU A 13 28.74 -22.23 11.20
C LEU A 13 29.78 -21.62 10.24
N TYR A 14 29.53 -20.38 9.77
CA TYR A 14 30.47 -19.64 8.93
C TYR A 14 31.82 -19.39 9.62
N PHE A 15 31.82 -19.04 10.91
CA PHE A 15 33.05 -18.88 11.67
C PHE A 15 33.72 -20.22 11.97
N LYS A 16 32.94 -21.28 12.26
CA LYS A 16 33.44 -22.65 12.47
C LYS A 16 34.21 -23.19 11.26
N TYR A 17 33.74 -22.94 10.04
CA TYR A 17 34.42 -23.36 8.81
C TYR A 17 35.53 -22.42 8.34
N GLY A 18 36.00 -21.51 9.19
CA GLY A 18 37.09 -20.60 8.84
C GLY A 18 36.70 -19.61 7.74
N LYS A 19 35.47 -19.08 7.80
CA LYS A 19 34.97 -18.01 6.90
C LYS A 19 34.76 -18.43 5.44
N LYS A 20 34.61 -19.74 5.17
CA LYS A 20 34.35 -20.28 3.83
C LYS A 20 32.84 -20.32 3.52
N LEU A 21 32.34 -19.35 2.75
CA LEU A 21 30.92 -19.28 2.37
C LEU A 21 30.41 -20.52 1.62
N ALA A 22 31.25 -21.13 0.76
CA ALA A 22 30.83 -22.24 -0.09
C ALA A 22 30.48 -23.50 0.71
N LEU A 23 31.13 -23.71 1.86
CA LEU A 23 30.82 -24.84 2.76
C LEU A 23 29.48 -24.64 3.46
N VAL A 24 29.21 -23.43 3.95
CA VAL A 24 27.95 -23.09 4.64
C VAL A 24 26.73 -23.18 3.73
N VAL A 25 26.89 -22.82 2.45
CA VAL A 25 25.79 -22.87 1.46
C VAL A 25 25.54 -24.29 0.95
N ARG A 26 26.50 -25.21 1.08
CA ARG A 26 26.37 -26.62 0.69
C ARG A 26 25.62 -27.45 1.72
N GLU A 27 25.55 -27.00 2.98
CA GLU A 27 24.74 -27.69 3.98
C GLU A 27 23.23 -27.55 3.64
N PRO A 28 22.46 -28.65 3.71
CA PRO A 28 21.05 -28.64 3.35
C PRO A 28 20.25 -27.78 4.33
N GLY A 29 19.52 -26.79 3.80
CA GLY A 29 18.63 -25.89 4.57
C GLY A 29 19.10 -24.43 4.69
N TYR A 30 20.25 -24.06 4.11
CA TYR A 30 20.87 -22.75 4.32
C TYR A 30 20.70 -21.76 3.14
N PRO A 31 20.84 -20.44 3.38
CA PRO A 31 20.43 -19.37 2.46
C PRO A 31 21.38 -19.16 1.27
N SER A 32 20.90 -18.42 0.26
CA SER A 32 21.75 -17.95 -0.83
C SER A 32 22.97 -17.15 -0.33
N LYS A 33 24.08 -17.25 -1.07
CA LYS A 33 25.36 -16.54 -0.82
C LYS A 33 25.19 -15.01 -0.59
N ARG A 34 24.12 -14.41 -1.13
CA ARG A 34 23.81 -12.99 -0.98
C ARG A 34 23.24 -12.66 0.41
N ASN A 35 22.34 -13.49 0.92
CA ASN A 35 21.73 -13.31 2.23
C ASN A 35 22.77 -13.47 3.35
N LEU A 36 23.61 -14.50 3.27
CA LEU A 36 24.67 -14.73 4.25
C LEU A 36 25.65 -13.55 4.35
N ARG A 37 26.05 -12.96 3.21
CA ARG A 37 26.87 -11.74 3.21
C ARG A 37 26.20 -10.55 3.89
N ARG A 38 24.89 -10.37 3.67
CA ARG A 38 24.12 -9.31 4.33
C ARG A 38 24.09 -9.52 5.84
N TRP A 39 23.81 -10.74 6.30
CA TRP A 39 23.74 -11.05 7.73
C TRP A 39 25.09 -10.94 8.43
N ILE A 40 26.18 -11.40 7.81
CA ILE A 40 27.53 -11.22 8.35
C ILE A 40 27.90 -9.74 8.49
N ARG A 41 27.50 -8.90 7.53
CA ARG A 41 27.72 -7.45 7.62
C ARG A 41 26.97 -6.85 8.80
N SER A 42 25.70 -7.21 8.97
CA SER A 42 24.88 -6.80 10.11
C SER A 42 25.46 -7.29 11.44
N TRP A 43 25.89 -8.55 11.51
CA TRP A 43 26.54 -9.15 12.68
C TRP A 43 27.80 -8.42 13.11
N LYS A 44 28.67 -8.11 12.14
CA LYS A 44 29.90 -7.34 12.40
C LYS A 44 29.62 -5.90 12.81
N ALA A 45 28.55 -5.30 12.31
CA ALA A 45 28.19 -3.92 12.62
C ALA A 45 27.62 -3.75 14.04
N GLY A 46 27.14 -4.84 14.67
CA GLY A 46 26.73 -4.85 16.07
C GLY A 46 27.62 -5.73 16.93
N ASP A 47 28.92 -5.79 16.64
CA ASP A 47 29.95 -6.45 17.47
C ASP A 47 29.66 -7.91 17.85
N GLY A 48 28.92 -8.63 16.99
CA GLY A 48 28.53 -10.01 17.23
C GLY A 48 27.33 -10.21 18.16
N ALA A 49 26.59 -9.16 18.46
CA ALA A 49 25.31 -9.27 19.17
C ALA A 49 24.27 -9.96 18.28
N LYS A 50 23.52 -10.92 18.83
CA LYS A 50 22.43 -11.62 18.12
C LYS A 50 21.35 -10.67 17.60
N GLU A 51 21.14 -9.57 18.31
CA GLU A 51 20.20 -8.50 17.96
C GLU A 51 20.60 -7.74 16.70
N SER A 52 21.88 -7.73 16.34
CA SER A 52 22.39 -6.99 15.17
C SER A 52 21.96 -7.58 13.84
N ILE A 53 21.62 -8.88 13.79
CA ILE A 53 21.06 -9.54 12.59
C ILE A 53 19.60 -9.16 12.38
N ARG A 54 18.92 -8.69 13.43
CA ARG A 54 17.52 -8.27 13.33
C ARG A 54 17.43 -7.11 12.35
N HIS A 55 16.34 -7.11 11.59
CA HIS A 55 16.04 -5.97 10.73
C HIS A 55 15.85 -4.76 11.64
N LYS A 56 16.68 -3.71 11.50
CA LYS A 56 16.45 -2.45 12.23
C LYS A 56 15.03 -2.00 11.91
N HIS A 57 14.19 -1.88 12.94
CA HIS A 57 12.84 -1.39 12.77
C HIS A 57 12.93 0.00 12.13
N ARG A 58 12.16 0.22 11.05
CA ARG A 58 12.18 1.49 10.31
C ARG A 58 11.77 2.67 11.21
N TYR A 59 11.01 2.38 12.26
CA TYR A 59 10.48 3.34 13.22
C TYR A 59 10.83 2.89 14.63
N SER A 60 11.06 3.84 15.51
CA SER A 60 11.29 3.56 16.94
C SER A 60 9.99 3.19 17.66
N ASP A 61 10.09 2.59 18.84
CA ASP A 61 8.92 2.23 19.63
C ASP A 61 8.20 3.48 20.17
N GLU A 62 8.94 4.56 20.45
CA GLU A 62 8.37 5.85 20.83
C GLU A 62 7.55 6.44 19.66
N GLN A 63 8.09 6.38 18.44
CA GLN A 63 7.36 6.80 17.24
C GLN A 63 6.09 5.98 17.01
N LYS A 64 6.14 4.68 17.31
CA LYS A 64 4.98 3.79 17.25
C LYS A 64 3.92 4.21 18.27
N GLN A 65 4.30 4.48 19.51
CA GLN A 65 3.38 4.90 20.57
C GLN A 65 2.72 6.24 20.24
N VAL A 66 3.49 7.26 19.86
CA VAL A 66 2.98 8.59 19.49
C VAL A 66 1.97 8.49 18.34
N ALA A 67 2.29 7.69 17.31
CA ALA A 67 1.39 7.52 16.17
C ALA A 67 0.06 6.85 16.55
N VAL A 68 0.11 5.86 17.45
CA VAL A 68 -1.09 5.18 17.94
C VAL A 68 -1.90 6.08 18.86
N GLU A 69 -1.26 6.78 19.80
CA GLU A 69 -1.94 7.74 20.68
C GLU A 69 -2.65 8.84 19.90
N HIS A 70 -1.97 9.45 18.92
CA HIS A 70 -2.58 10.45 18.04
C HIS A 70 -3.82 9.89 17.33
N TYR A 71 -3.78 8.62 16.91
CA TYR A 71 -4.92 7.95 16.28
C TYR A 71 -6.11 7.80 17.22
N LEU A 72 -5.87 7.47 18.48
CA LEU A 72 -6.93 7.31 19.48
C LEU A 72 -7.57 8.66 19.84
N ASN A 73 -6.77 9.72 19.93
CA ASN A 73 -7.23 11.05 20.35
C ASN A 73 -7.95 11.83 19.22
N HIS A 74 -7.62 11.59 17.95
CA HIS A 74 -8.13 12.37 16.81
C HIS A 74 -9.20 11.63 15.97
N GLY A 75 -10.03 10.80 16.62
CA GLY A 75 -11.20 10.19 15.97
C GLY A 75 -10.90 8.97 15.09
N CYS A 76 -9.79 8.26 15.33
CA CYS A 76 -9.51 6.94 14.74
C CYS A 76 -9.46 6.91 13.20
N CYS A 77 -8.97 8.00 12.58
CA CYS A 77 -8.78 8.08 11.13
C CYS A 77 -7.30 7.86 10.73
N LEU A 78 -7.00 6.72 10.10
CA LEU A 78 -5.63 6.35 9.69
C LEU A 78 -5.00 7.33 8.69
N ALA A 79 -5.81 7.82 7.73
CA ALA A 79 -5.32 8.74 6.72
C ALA A 79 -5.01 10.12 7.31
N PHE A 80 -5.80 10.53 8.31
CA PHE A 80 -5.59 11.78 9.02
C PHE A 80 -4.30 11.74 9.83
N THR A 81 -4.10 10.72 10.65
CA THR A 81 -2.89 10.55 11.45
C THR A 81 -1.62 10.42 10.62
N SER A 82 -1.67 9.66 9.52
CA SER A 82 -0.54 9.53 8.60
C SER A 82 -0.16 10.87 7.96
N ARG A 83 -1.15 11.71 7.60
CA ARG A 83 -0.91 13.05 7.06
C ARG A 83 -0.43 14.04 8.12
N ALA A 84 -0.97 13.96 9.34
CA ALA A 84 -0.63 14.87 10.44
C ALA A 84 0.81 14.67 10.91
N LEU A 85 1.25 13.42 11.06
CA LEU A 85 2.59 13.08 11.54
C LEU A 85 3.63 13.00 10.42
N GLY A 86 3.20 12.87 9.16
CA GLY A 86 4.09 12.67 8.01
C GLY A 86 4.71 11.26 7.91
N TYR A 87 4.45 10.41 8.91
CA TYR A 87 4.79 9.00 9.00
C TYR A 87 3.80 8.34 9.97
N PRO A 88 3.71 7.00 10.07
CA PRO A 88 3.98 5.98 9.06
C PRO A 88 2.88 5.96 7.97
N CYS A 89 2.98 5.08 6.97
CA CYS A 89 1.87 4.83 6.05
C CYS A 89 0.67 4.17 6.75
N THR A 90 -0.52 4.31 6.15
CA THR A 90 -1.79 3.84 6.73
C THR A 90 -1.81 2.37 7.11
N ASP A 91 -1.17 1.50 6.31
CA ASP A 91 -1.14 0.05 6.54
C ASP A 91 -0.26 -0.32 7.74
N VAL A 92 0.86 0.37 7.91
CA VAL A 92 1.76 0.17 9.05
C VAL A 92 1.09 0.65 10.33
N LEU A 93 0.44 1.82 10.29
CA LEU A 93 -0.32 2.31 11.44
C LEU A 93 -1.46 1.36 11.83
N ALA A 94 -2.20 0.86 10.83
CA ALA A 94 -3.23 -0.14 11.01
C ALA A 94 -2.73 -1.39 11.75
N ARG A 95 -1.54 -1.89 11.36
CA ARG A 95 -0.91 -3.01 12.06
C ARG A 95 -0.55 -2.68 13.50
N TRP A 96 0.04 -1.52 13.75
CA TRP A 96 0.42 -1.11 15.10
C TRP A 96 -0.79 -0.96 16.03
N VAL A 97 -1.88 -0.38 15.55
CA VAL A 97 -3.14 -0.28 16.31
C VAL A 97 -3.68 -1.68 16.62
N ASN A 98 -3.64 -2.62 15.68
CA ASN A 98 -4.09 -3.99 15.92
C ASN A 98 -3.19 -4.76 16.90
N GLU A 99 -1.87 -4.52 16.87
CA GLU A 99 -0.89 -5.13 17.78
C GLU A 99 -1.06 -4.63 19.22
N LEU A 100 -1.33 -3.32 19.42
CA LEU A 100 -1.46 -2.72 20.76
C LEU A 100 -2.89 -2.76 21.31
N TYR A 101 -3.90 -2.63 20.44
CA TYR A 101 -5.31 -2.54 20.81
C TYR A 101 -6.17 -3.42 19.88
N PRO A 102 -6.12 -4.75 20.06
CA PRO A 102 -6.93 -5.67 19.27
C PRO A 102 -8.43 -5.33 19.45
N GLY A 103 -9.14 -5.20 18.33
CA GLY A 103 -10.59 -4.92 18.32
C GLY A 103 -11.00 -3.45 18.39
N ARG A 104 -10.08 -2.52 18.68
CA ARG A 104 -10.42 -1.09 18.74
C ARG A 104 -10.59 -0.44 17.37
N ARG A 105 -10.02 -1.05 16.33
CA ARG A 105 -10.22 -0.63 14.94
C ARG A 105 -11.47 -1.31 14.40
N ARG A 106 -12.45 -0.52 13.96
CA ARG A 106 -13.57 -1.01 13.15
C ARG A 106 -13.04 -1.38 11.77
N ILE A 107 -12.59 -2.63 11.62
CA ILE A 107 -12.15 -3.16 10.33
C ILE A 107 -13.40 -3.28 9.45
N PHE A 108 -13.60 -2.33 8.54
CA PHE A 108 -14.65 -2.40 7.52
C PHE A 108 -14.19 -3.31 6.38
N THR A 109 -13.86 -4.57 6.69
CA THR A 109 -13.74 -5.58 5.65
C THR A 109 -15.15 -5.93 5.21
N SER A 110 -15.41 -5.89 3.91
CA SER A 110 -16.69 -6.31 3.32
C SER A 110 -17.13 -7.72 3.74
N LYS A 111 -16.21 -8.52 4.27
CA LYS A 111 -16.44 -9.90 4.75
C LYS A 111 -16.66 -10.02 6.26
N THR A 112 -16.43 -8.97 7.05
CA THR A 112 -16.54 -9.00 8.53
C THR A 112 -17.45 -7.87 9.01
N SER A 113 -18.67 -7.82 8.48
CA SER A 113 -19.76 -7.10 9.12
C SER A 113 -20.72 -8.14 9.69
N PRO A 114 -20.59 -8.54 10.97
CA PRO A 114 -21.50 -9.52 11.58
C PRO A 114 -22.94 -9.01 11.63
N VAL A 115 -23.16 -7.69 11.56
CA VAL A 115 -24.48 -7.08 11.60
C VAL A 115 -24.47 -5.87 10.66
N ALA A 116 -24.75 -6.11 9.37
CA ALA A 116 -25.35 -5.04 8.59
C ALA A 116 -26.82 -4.98 9.02
N PRO A 117 -27.34 -3.89 9.61
CA PRO A 117 -28.71 -3.80 10.17
C PRO A 117 -29.85 -3.93 9.15
N PHE A 118 -29.51 -4.26 7.91
CA PHE A 118 -30.43 -4.19 6.78
C PHE A 118 -30.70 -5.60 6.31
N GLU A 119 -31.97 -5.99 6.47
CA GLU A 119 -32.57 -7.15 5.79
C GLU A 119 -32.08 -7.19 4.32
N PRO A 120 -31.71 -8.36 3.80
CA PRO A 120 -31.26 -8.51 2.40
C PRO A 120 -32.23 -7.87 1.41
N GLU A 121 -33.52 -7.83 1.74
CA GLU A 121 -34.55 -7.20 0.92
C GLU A 121 -34.44 -5.67 0.86
N VAL A 122 -34.05 -5.00 1.94
CA VAL A 122 -33.79 -3.55 1.97
C VAL A 122 -32.59 -3.20 1.10
N LYS A 123 -31.56 -4.06 1.11
CA LYS A 123 -30.40 -3.91 0.22
C LYS A 123 -30.80 -4.09 -1.24
N ARG A 124 -31.67 -5.06 -1.54
CA ARG A 124 -32.21 -5.28 -2.89
C ARG A 124 -33.07 -4.10 -3.33
N GLN A 125 -33.95 -3.57 -2.48
CA GLN A 125 -34.76 -2.38 -2.79
C GLN A 125 -33.91 -1.14 -3.04
N ALA A 126 -32.87 -0.89 -2.24
CA ALA A 126 -31.97 0.24 -2.44
C ALA A 126 -31.18 0.15 -3.75
N VAL A 127 -30.84 -1.07 -4.20
CA VAL A 127 -30.18 -1.33 -5.49
C VAL A 127 -31.18 -1.38 -6.65
N SER A 128 -32.44 -1.75 -6.39
CA SER A 128 -33.52 -1.99 -7.36
C SER A 128 -34.47 -0.80 -7.55
N THR A 129 -34.28 0.33 -6.85
CA THR A 129 -35.12 1.52 -7.02
C THR A 129 -34.46 2.60 -7.90
N PRO A 130 -34.49 2.48 -9.24
CA PRO A 130 -34.22 3.61 -10.11
C PRO A 130 -35.43 4.58 -10.23
N ARG A 131 -36.52 4.37 -9.47
CA ARG A 131 -37.81 5.01 -9.76
C ARG A 131 -38.12 6.31 -9.01
N LEU A 132 -37.28 6.75 -8.07
CA LEU A 132 -37.41 8.10 -7.46
C LEU A 132 -36.45 9.14 -8.04
N LEU A 133 -35.39 8.72 -8.75
CA LEU A 133 -34.46 9.64 -9.42
C LEU A 133 -35.03 10.22 -10.73
N ALA A 134 -36.02 9.56 -11.34
CA ALA A 134 -36.72 10.08 -12.52
C ALA A 134 -37.66 11.26 -12.18
N VAL A 135 -38.24 11.29 -10.98
CA VAL A 135 -39.15 12.37 -10.54
C VAL A 135 -38.38 13.60 -10.05
N LEU A 136 -37.15 13.43 -9.55
CA LEU A 136 -36.34 14.52 -8.98
C LEU A 136 -35.21 15.03 -9.89
N GLY A 137 -35.13 14.58 -11.15
CA GLY A 137 -34.18 15.13 -12.13
C GLY A 137 -32.69 15.00 -11.75
N MET A 138 -32.35 14.18 -10.77
CA MET A 138 -30.97 14.01 -10.32
C MET A 138 -30.27 12.92 -11.14
N ARG A 139 -29.31 13.35 -11.97
CA ARG A 139 -28.59 12.48 -12.90
C ARG A 139 -27.66 11.52 -12.16
N THR A 140 -27.73 10.24 -12.49
CA THR A 140 -26.91 9.19 -11.90
C THR A 140 -25.44 9.34 -12.29
N ILE A 141 -24.54 8.88 -11.41
CA ILE A 141 -23.08 8.92 -11.61
C ILE A 141 -22.66 8.18 -12.90
N THR A 142 -23.42 7.18 -13.33
CA THR A 142 -23.26 6.46 -14.60
C THR A 142 -23.48 7.36 -15.81
N GLN A 143 -24.52 8.19 -15.84
CA GLN A 143 -24.71 9.16 -16.93
C GLN A 143 -23.60 10.21 -16.98
N ARG A 144 -23.04 10.60 -15.83
CA ARG A 144 -21.91 11.55 -15.77
C ARG A 144 -20.64 10.94 -16.40
N LYS A 145 -20.44 9.63 -16.25
CA LYS A 145 -19.31 8.90 -16.85
C LYS A 145 -19.48 8.76 -18.36
N GLU A 146 -20.68 8.44 -18.86
CA GLU A 146 -20.96 8.37 -20.30
C GLU A 146 -20.80 9.72 -20.98
N ARG A 147 -21.29 10.81 -20.36
CA ARG A 147 -21.12 12.16 -20.89
C ARG A 147 -19.66 12.64 -20.85
N PHE A 148 -18.89 12.22 -19.86
CA PHE A 148 -17.45 12.48 -19.81
C PHE A 148 -16.71 11.75 -20.94
N VAL A 149 -17.05 10.48 -21.19
CA VAL A 149 -16.49 9.68 -22.30
C VAL A 149 -16.86 10.29 -23.65
N GLN A 150 -18.10 10.74 -23.86
CA GLN A 150 -18.52 11.45 -25.08
C GLN A 150 -17.77 12.78 -25.27
N SER A 151 -17.63 13.60 -24.22
CA SER A 151 -16.89 14.88 -24.34
C SER A 151 -15.39 14.72 -24.58
N VAL A 152 -14.81 13.58 -24.15
CA VAL A 152 -13.40 13.24 -24.42
C VAL A 152 -13.23 12.71 -25.84
N SER A 153 -14.21 11.93 -26.34
CA SER A 153 -14.24 11.46 -27.73
C SER A 153 -14.36 12.63 -28.72
N GLU A 154 -15.31 13.54 -28.49
CA GLU A 154 -15.53 14.72 -29.34
C GLU A 154 -14.33 15.69 -29.33
N ARG A 155 -13.63 15.82 -28.19
CA ARG A 155 -12.39 16.60 -28.11
C ARG A 155 -11.20 15.97 -28.83
N LYS A 156 -11.15 14.65 -28.97
CA LYS A 156 -10.12 13.99 -29.79
C LYS A 156 -10.39 14.16 -31.29
N ILE A 157 -11.66 14.18 -31.70
CA ILE A 157 -12.06 14.35 -33.11
C ILE A 157 -11.85 15.81 -33.59
N THR A 158 -12.13 16.79 -32.73
CA THR A 158 -11.90 18.22 -33.07
C THR A 158 -10.42 18.60 -33.11
N CYS A 159 -9.57 17.96 -32.30
CA CYS A 159 -8.13 18.24 -32.29
C CYS A 159 -7.38 17.61 -33.49
N SER A 160 -7.85 16.49 -34.06
CA SER A 160 -7.24 15.91 -35.27
C SER A 160 -7.70 16.56 -36.57
N SER A 161 -8.88 17.18 -36.61
CA SER A 161 -9.41 17.83 -37.82
C SER A 161 -8.89 19.26 -38.00
N VAL A 162 -8.79 20.05 -36.92
CA VAL A 162 -8.30 21.45 -36.99
C VAL A 162 -6.79 21.56 -37.26
N ALA A 163 -6.01 20.50 -36.96
CA ALA A 163 -4.57 20.48 -37.25
C ALA A 163 -4.21 20.09 -38.70
N ILE A 164 -5.16 19.62 -39.51
CA ILE A 164 -4.90 19.17 -40.90
C ILE A 164 -5.31 20.24 -41.94
N THR A 165 -6.17 21.20 -41.60
CA THR A 165 -6.64 22.27 -42.52
C THR A 165 -6.09 23.67 -42.23
N ALA A 166 -4.95 23.79 -41.53
CA ALA A 166 -4.23 25.06 -41.35
C ALA A 166 -2.80 25.05 -41.95
N ALA A 167 -2.46 24.04 -42.77
CA ALA A 167 -1.13 23.88 -43.36
C ALA A 167 -1.09 23.90 -44.90
N SER A 168 -2.15 24.30 -45.61
CA SER A 168 -2.17 24.19 -47.09
C SER A 168 -2.66 25.40 -47.89
N VAL A 169 -2.94 26.55 -47.27
CA VAL A 169 -3.20 27.79 -48.01
C VAL A 169 -2.55 28.94 -47.25
N GLU A 170 -1.30 29.26 -47.57
CA GLU A 170 -0.58 30.55 -47.38
C GLU A 170 0.89 30.36 -47.83
N HIS A 171 1.09 29.83 -49.05
CA HIS A 171 2.37 29.89 -49.79
C HIS A 171 2.05 29.90 -51.29
N CYS A 172 1.70 31.09 -51.78
CA CYS A 172 1.91 31.57 -53.15
C CYS A 172 1.25 32.94 -53.27
N CYS A 173 2.02 34.00 -52.99
CA CYS A 173 1.95 35.34 -53.59
C CYS A 173 2.88 36.32 -52.83
N THR A 174 4.18 36.12 -52.98
CA THR A 174 5.19 37.19 -53.02
C THR A 174 6.39 36.67 -53.79
N GLY A 175 6.53 37.17 -55.02
CA GLY A 175 7.48 36.74 -56.03
C GLY A 175 6.90 37.03 -57.40
#